data_AF-A0AA38NVJ5-F1
#
_entry.id   AF-A0AA38NVJ5-F1
#
_cell.length_a   1.000
_cell.length_b   1.000
_cell.length_c   1.000
_cell.angle_alpha   90.00
_cell.angle_beta   90.00
_cell.angle_gamma   90.00
#
_symmetry.space_group_name_H-M   'P 1'
#
loop_
_entity.id
_entity.type
_entity.pdbx_description
1 polymer ?
#
loop_
_entity_poly.entity_id
_entity_poly.type
_entity_poly.pdbx_seq_one_letter_code
_entity_poly.pdbx_strand_id
1 'polypeptide(L)'
;TVNHAAAWTPISPIPSAPDSVVPRVYAYVKTSIQAEVTLRTDIISNRDAMVLDVKPRQGRKVTIVHVYNDPSRGRQQALWQLRNINIPLDQPMVITGDANLHHIRWSR
;
A
#
# COMPACT_ATOMS: atom_id res chain seq x y z
N THR A 1 34.45 5.06 -6.40
CA THR A 1 33.42 4.71 -5.39
C THR A 1 32.10 4.57 -6.13
N VAL A 2 31.59 3.36 -6.30
CA VAL A 2 30.29 3.18 -6.97
C VAL A 2 29.21 3.71 -6.02
N ASN A 3 28.48 4.73 -6.46
CA ASN A 3 27.46 5.38 -5.66
C ASN A 3 26.25 4.43 -5.54
N HIS A 4 26.06 3.80 -4.38
CA HIS A 4 24.97 2.84 -4.11
C HIS A 4 23.61 3.51 -3.83
N ALA A 5 23.51 4.83 -3.96
CA ALA A 5 22.30 5.61 -3.74
C ALA A 5 21.44 5.66 -5.02
N ALA A 6 20.28 4.99 -5.14
CA ALA A 6 19.60 4.05 -4.26
C ALA A 6 18.89 3.02 -5.17
N ALA A 7 19.12 1.73 -4.94
CA ALA A 7 18.46 0.65 -5.70
C ALA A 7 16.92 0.59 -5.50
N TRP A 8 16.39 1.46 -4.63
CA TRP A 8 15.00 1.48 -4.21
C TRP A 8 14.48 2.91 -4.13
N THR A 9 13.26 3.12 -4.63
CA THR A 9 12.52 4.38 -4.51
C THR A 9 11.41 4.20 -3.47
N PRO A 10 11.39 4.99 -2.38
CA PRO A 10 10.31 4.93 -1.41
C PRO A 10 9.04 5.59 -1.96
N ILE A 11 7.88 5.05 -1.60
CA ILE A 11 6.56 5.62 -1.88
C ILE A 11 5.83 5.80 -0.55
N SER A 12 5.58 7.05 -0.20
CA SER A 12 4.74 7.43 0.95
C SER A 12 3.26 7.31 0.56
N PRO A 13 2.38 6.81 1.45
CA PRO A 13 0.94 6.77 1.21
C PRO A 13 0.32 8.18 1.15
N ILE A 14 1.03 9.18 1.69
CA ILE A 14 0.65 10.59 1.69
C ILE A 14 1.86 11.37 1.14
N PRO A 15 1.93 11.65 -0.17
CA PRO A 15 3.11 12.26 -0.80
C PRO A 15 3.46 13.66 -0.29
N SER A 16 2.48 14.41 0.22
CA SER A 16 2.65 15.78 0.72
C SER A 16 2.19 15.89 2.18
N ALA A 17 2.47 14.86 2.99
CA ALA A 17 2.12 14.88 4.41
C ALA A 17 2.94 15.96 5.14
N PRO A 18 2.33 16.72 6.09
CA PRO A 18 3.09 17.52 7.03
C PRO A 18 4.05 16.65 7.87
N ASP A 19 5.15 17.20 8.37
CA ASP A 19 6.13 16.48 9.20
C ASP A 19 5.53 15.85 10.46
N SER A 20 4.41 16.39 10.95
CA SER A 20 3.66 15.85 12.09
C SER A 20 2.89 14.55 11.77
N VAL A 21 2.77 14.20 10.49
CA VAL A 21 2.09 12.99 10.03
C VAL A 21 3.12 11.92 9.74
N VAL A 22 3.18 10.92 10.62
CA VAL A 22 4.03 9.74 10.44
C VAL A 22 3.20 8.63 9.76
N PRO A 23 3.53 8.22 8.52
CA PRO A 23 2.86 7.10 7.89
C PRO A 23 3.20 5.77 8.56
N ARG A 24 2.23 4.87 8.63
CA ARG A 24 2.37 3.52 9.20
C ARG A 24 2.53 2.43 8.15
N VAL A 25 2.31 2.78 6.88
CA VAL A 25 2.63 1.95 5.72
C VAL A 25 3.58 2.71 4.81
N TYR A 26 4.48 1.98 4.16
CA TYR A 26 5.40 2.47 3.13
C TYR A 26 5.64 1.35 2.12
N ALA A 27 5.89 1.73 0.88
CA ALA A 27 6.38 0.80 -0.13
C ALA A 27 7.75 1.24 -0.64
N TYR A 28 8.57 0.28 -1.03
CA TYR A 28 9.83 0.51 -1.71
C TYR A 28 9.80 -0.21 -3.05
N VAL A 29 10.09 0.51 -4.12
CA VAL A 29 10.12 -0.05 -5.48
C VAL A 29 11.57 -0.17 -5.92
N LYS A 30 11.99 -1.38 -6.32
CA LYS A 30 13.34 -1.58 -6.83
C LYS A 30 13.47 -0.90 -8.18
N THR A 31 14.44 0.00 -8.34
CA THR A 31 14.62 0.80 -9.58
C THR A 31 14.93 -0.06 -10.81
N SER A 32 15.47 -1.27 -10.60
CA SER A 32 15.72 -2.22 -11.69
C SER A 32 14.44 -2.86 -12.26
N ILE A 33 13.31 -2.77 -11.55
CA ILE A 33 12.04 -3.28 -12.06
C ILE A 33 11.52 -2.25 -13.06
N GLN A 34 11.49 -2.63 -14.35
CA GLN A 34 10.87 -1.84 -15.42
C GLN A 34 9.33 -1.92 -15.28
N ALA A 35 8.79 -1.26 -14.26
CA ALA A 35 7.36 -1.15 -14.03
C ALA A 35 6.97 0.30 -13.76
N GLU A 36 5.82 0.68 -14.26
CA GLU A 36 5.14 1.89 -13.85
C GLU A 36 4.43 1.62 -12.52
N VAL A 37 4.64 2.48 -11.53
CA VAL A 37 4.00 2.39 -10.22
C VAL A 37 3.23 3.67 -9.97
N THR A 38 1.92 3.55 -9.81
CA THR A 38 1.01 4.66 -9.57
C THR A 38 0.43 4.55 -8.17
N LEU A 39 0.67 5.56 -7.32
CA LEU A 39 -0.04 5.71 -6.05
C LEU A 39 -1.45 6.27 -6.30
N ARG A 40 -2.47 5.53 -5.87
CA ARG A 40 -3.89 5.86 -6.06
C ARG A 40 -4.46 6.66 -4.88
N THR A 41 -3.96 7.88 -4.70
CA THR A 41 -4.44 8.81 -3.66
C THR A 41 -5.89 9.24 -3.87
N ASP A 42 -6.42 9.07 -5.08
CA ASP A 42 -7.84 9.24 -5.42
C ASP A 42 -8.74 8.18 -4.77
N ILE A 43 -8.20 7.01 -4.42
CA ILE A 43 -8.91 5.93 -3.72
C ILE A 43 -8.74 6.09 -2.20
N ILE A 44 -7.50 6.23 -1.75
CA ILE A 44 -7.17 6.42 -0.33
C ILE A 44 -5.86 7.18 -0.19
N SER A 45 -5.84 8.16 0.72
CA SER A 45 -4.65 8.92 1.10
C SER A 45 -4.67 9.14 2.60
N ASN A 46 -4.15 8.17 3.35
CA ASN A 46 -4.02 8.27 4.80
C ASN A 46 -2.82 7.46 5.31
N ARG A 47 -2.55 7.55 6.61
CA ARG A 47 -1.34 6.96 7.20
C ARG A 47 -1.39 5.45 7.37
N ASP A 48 -2.58 4.86 7.34
CA ASP A 48 -2.82 3.45 7.71
C ASP A 48 -3.01 2.54 6.48
N ALA A 49 -3.17 3.10 5.28
CA ALA A 49 -3.31 2.32 4.06
C ALA A 49 -2.85 3.08 2.80
N MET A 50 -2.42 2.32 1.79
CA MET A 50 -2.18 2.82 0.43
C MET A 50 -2.64 1.84 -0.62
N VAL A 51 -2.98 2.38 -1.79
CA VAL A 51 -3.28 1.60 -3.00
C VAL A 51 -2.24 1.95 -4.06
N LEU A 52 -1.57 0.93 -4.57
CA LEU A 52 -0.60 1.03 -5.66
C LEU A 52 -1.11 0.25 -6.86
N ASP A 53 -1.17 0.89 -8.01
CA ASP A 53 -1.27 0.18 -9.28
C ASP A 53 0.16 -0.06 -9.80
N VAL A 54 0.51 -1.32 -10.03
CA VAL A 54 1.82 -1.72 -10.58
C VAL A 54 1.62 -2.32 -11.96
N LYS A 55 2.20 -1.70 -12.98
CA LYS A 55 2.14 -2.14 -14.37
C LYS A 55 3.55 -2.49 -14.85
N PRO A 56 3.91 -3.78 -14.96
CA PRO A 56 5.18 -4.17 -15.59
C PRO A 56 5.18 -3.79 -17.08
N ARG A 57 6.38 -3.59 -17.65
CA ARG A 57 6.57 -3.32 -19.08
C ARG A 57 5.84 -4.32 -19.98
N GLN A 58 5.83 -5.59 -19.58
CA GLN A 58 5.05 -6.65 -20.21
C GLN A 58 4.22 -7.35 -19.13
N GLY A 59 2.91 -7.51 -19.36
CA GLY A 59 2.00 -8.17 -18.44
C GLY A 59 0.80 -7.33 -18.06
N ARG A 60 -0.01 -7.82 -17.10
CA ARG A 60 -1.22 -7.14 -16.61
C ARG A 60 -0.90 -6.22 -15.45
N LYS A 61 -1.68 -5.15 -15.31
CA LYS A 61 -1.63 -4.27 -14.13
C LYS A 61 -2.12 -5.07 -12.91
N VAL A 62 -1.47 -4.89 -11.77
CA VAL A 62 -1.86 -5.47 -10.48
C VAL A 62 -2.06 -4.34 -9.49
N THR A 63 -3.17 -4.39 -8.76
CA THR A 63 -3.39 -3.47 -7.63
C THR A 63 -2.87 -4.10 -6.35
N ILE A 64 -2.06 -3.35 -5.61
CA ILE A 64 -1.58 -3.73 -4.28
C ILE A 64 -2.21 -2.76 -3.28
N VAL A 65 -2.98 -3.31 -2.35
CA VAL A 65 -3.54 -2.59 -1.21
C VAL A 65 -2.68 -2.95 0.01
N HIS A 66 -1.88 -2.00 0.49
CA HIS A 66 -1.06 -2.22 1.68
C HIS A 66 -1.70 -1.55 2.89
N VAL A 67 -1.94 -2.32 3.96
CA VAL A 67 -2.63 -1.87 5.17
C VAL A 67 -1.82 -2.10 6.44
N TYR A 68 -1.97 -1.17 7.37
CA TYR A 68 -1.67 -1.37 8.77
C TYR A 68 -2.97 -1.20 9.57
N ASN A 69 -3.47 -2.29 10.13
CA ASN A 69 -4.75 -2.28 10.83
C ASN A 69 -4.53 -2.02 12.32
N ASP A 70 -4.72 -0.79 12.78
CA ASP A 70 -4.52 -0.39 14.17
C ASP A 70 -5.72 -0.81 15.06
N PRO A 71 -5.58 -1.80 15.95
CA PRO A 71 -6.71 -2.34 16.72
C PRO A 71 -7.38 -1.29 17.61
N SER A 72 -6.64 -0.24 18.04
CA SER A 72 -7.15 0.83 18.88
C SER A 72 -8.21 1.71 18.19
N ARG A 73 -8.33 1.63 16.87
CA ARG A 73 -9.21 2.52 16.07
C ARG A 73 -10.65 2.03 15.91
N GLY A 74 -11.01 0.86 16.44
CA GLY A 74 -12.37 0.31 16.31
C GLY A 74 -12.87 0.29 14.86
N ARG A 75 -13.99 0.94 14.55
CA ARG A 75 -14.54 1.01 13.17
C ARG A 75 -13.76 1.94 12.23
N GLN A 76 -12.79 2.71 12.74
CA GLN A 76 -11.89 3.52 11.92
C GLN A 76 -10.63 2.74 11.50
N GLN A 77 -10.55 1.45 11.82
CA GLN A 77 -9.53 0.53 11.35
C GLN A 77 -9.44 0.50 9.82
N ALA A 78 -8.22 0.37 9.29
CA ALA A 78 -7.95 0.37 7.84
C ALA A 78 -8.76 -0.73 7.11
N LEU A 79 -8.81 -1.94 7.67
CA LEU A 79 -9.59 -3.05 7.08
C LEU A 79 -11.10 -2.78 7.12
N TRP A 80 -11.60 -2.04 8.12
CA TRP A 80 -13.00 -1.61 8.17
C TRP A 80 -13.32 -0.57 7.10
N GLN A 81 -12.43 0.39 6.90
CA GLN A 81 -12.58 1.41 5.86
C GLN A 81 -12.57 0.79 4.45
N LEU A 82 -11.69 -0.18 4.20
CA LEU A 82 -11.61 -0.89 2.91
C LEU A 82 -12.93 -1.52 2.46
N ARG A 83 -13.82 -1.89 3.38
CA ARG A 83 -15.15 -2.44 3.04
C ARG A 83 -16.03 -1.47 2.25
N ASN A 84 -15.77 -0.17 2.37
CA ASN A 84 -16.58 0.90 1.79
C ASN A 84 -15.85 1.66 0.68
N ILE A 85 -14.62 1.23 0.32
CA ILE A 85 -13.82 1.89 -0.71
C ILE A 85 -14.06 1.19 -2.05
N ASN A 86 -14.37 1.98 -3.07
CA ASN A 86 -14.52 1.48 -4.44
C ASN A 86 -13.15 1.28 -5.06
N ILE A 87 -12.61 0.07 -4.92
CA ILE A 87 -11.38 -0.35 -5.63
C ILE A 87 -11.81 -1.09 -6.91
N PRO A 88 -11.22 -0.78 -8.09
CA PRO A 88 -11.50 -1.52 -9.30
C PRO A 88 -11.27 -3.03 -9.12
N LEU A 89 -12.27 -3.84 -9.47
CA LEU A 89 -12.27 -5.30 -9.31
C LEU A 89 -12.01 -6.05 -10.64
N ASP A 90 -11.78 -5.31 -11.73
CA ASP A 90 -11.55 -5.82 -13.08
C ASP A 90 -10.09 -6.25 -13.33
N GLN A 91 -9.24 -6.17 -12.31
CA GLN A 91 -7.82 -6.48 -12.37
C GLN A 91 -7.35 -7.30 -11.16
N PRO A 92 -6.25 -8.08 -11.31
CA PRO A 92 -5.66 -8.81 -10.19
C PRO A 92 -5.32 -7.86 -9.02
N MET A 93 -5.67 -8.27 -7.81
CA MET A 93 -5.47 -7.49 -6.61
C MET A 93 -4.78 -8.33 -5.53
N VAL A 94 -3.86 -7.69 -4.81
CA VAL A 94 -3.23 -8.22 -3.60
C VAL A 94 -3.55 -7.27 -2.46
N ILE A 95 -4.14 -7.78 -1.38
CA ILE A 95 -4.29 -7.05 -0.11
C ILE A 95 -3.24 -7.62 0.85
N THR A 96 -2.40 -6.76 1.42
CA THR A 96 -1.25 -7.16 2.24
C THR A 96 -0.97 -6.20 3.38
N GLY A 97 -0.27 -6.68 4.40
CA GLY A 97 0.22 -5.89 5.53
C GLY A 97 -0.11 -6.52 6.87
N ASP A 98 -0.06 -5.70 7.92
CA ASP A 98 -0.35 -6.17 9.27
C ASP A 98 -1.83 -6.00 9.58
N ALA A 99 -2.53 -7.14 9.67
CA ALA A 99 -3.95 -7.17 9.95
C ALA A 99 -4.27 -6.94 11.45
N ASN A 100 -3.35 -7.18 12.39
CA ASN A 100 -3.65 -7.22 13.84
C ASN A 100 -4.99 -7.92 14.16
N LEU A 101 -5.28 -9.02 13.45
CA LEU A 101 -6.50 -9.81 13.61
C LEU A 101 -6.13 -11.28 13.79
N HIS A 102 -6.84 -11.92 14.70
CA HIS A 102 -6.85 -13.37 14.78
C HIS A 102 -7.87 -13.91 13.78
N HIS A 103 -7.44 -14.85 12.95
CA HIS A 103 -8.33 -15.53 12.01
C HIS A 103 -8.04 -17.02 12.00
N ILE A 104 -9.10 -17.82 12.00
CA ILE A 104 -9.02 -19.29 12.05
C ILE A 104 -8.17 -19.91 10.93
N ARG A 105 -8.03 -19.21 9.80
CA ARG A 105 -7.25 -19.67 8.65
C ARG A 105 -5.74 -19.40 8.74
N TRP A 106 -5.26 -18.54 9.65
CA TRP A 106 -3.82 -18.21 9.74
C TRP A 106 -3.26 -18.10 11.16
N SER A 107 -4.10 -18.03 12.20
CA SER A 107 -3.68 -17.88 13.60
C SER A 107 -3.64 -19.22 14.37
N ARG A 108 -3.30 -20.31 13.70
CA ARG A 108 -3.17 -21.63 14.34
C ARG A 108 -1.86 -21.74 15.10
#